data_AF-A0A2M9JF85-F1
#
_entry.id   AF-A0A2M9JF85-F1
#
_cell.length_a   1.000
_cell.length_b   1.000
_cell.length_c   1.000
_cell.angle_alpha   90.00
_cell.angle_beta   90.00
_cell.angle_gamma   90.00
#
_symmetry.space_group_name_H-M   'P 1'
#
loop_
_entity.id
_entity.type
_entity.pdbx_description
1 polymer ?
#
loop_
_entity_poly.entity_id
_entity_poly.type
_entity_poly.pdbx_seq_one_letter_code
_entity_poly.pdbx_strand_id
1 'polypeptide(L)'
;MSVTRSMPGLARLQELNLEIRAELRRLIPLVQRQVDQINPRTTAWYSRERAIANTQGELTEGLSPSPLAAALAVAELGRCLRTLDQFAGGDR
;
A
#
# COMPACT_ATOMS: atom_id res chain seq x y z
N MET A 1 6.85 5.91 -29.01
CA MET A 1 7.83 5.05 -28.29
C MET A 1 7.04 4.09 -27.42
N SER A 2 6.98 2.80 -27.80
CA SER A 2 6.28 1.78 -27.02
C SER A 2 7.17 1.37 -25.85
N VAL A 3 6.79 1.75 -24.63
CA VAL A 3 7.51 1.35 -23.42
C VAL A 3 6.99 -0.04 -23.04
N THR A 4 7.53 -1.08 -23.69
CA THR A 4 7.47 -2.43 -23.11
C THR A 4 8.32 -2.39 -21.84
N ARG A 5 7.71 -1.96 -20.72
CA ARG A 5 8.32 -2.17 -19.40
C ARG A 5 8.42 -3.67 -19.23
N SER A 6 9.60 -4.21 -19.48
CA SER A 6 9.96 -5.55 -19.07
C SER A 6 9.60 -5.70 -17.60
N MET A 7 8.82 -6.72 -17.28
CA MET A 7 8.46 -7.04 -15.91
C MET A 7 9.75 -7.19 -15.09
N PRO A 8 9.87 -6.55 -13.92
CA PRO A 8 11.07 -6.70 -13.09
C PRO A 8 11.30 -8.18 -12.80
N GLY A 9 12.56 -8.60 -12.75
CA GLY A 9 12.90 -9.97 -12.33
C GLY A 9 12.42 -10.25 -10.91
N LEU A 10 12.19 -11.53 -10.58
CA LEU A 10 11.64 -11.94 -9.28
C LEU A 10 12.43 -11.40 -8.08
N ALA A 11 13.76 -11.37 -8.17
CA ALA A 11 14.62 -10.78 -7.12
C ALA A 11 14.28 -9.31 -6.88
N ARG A 12 14.09 -8.52 -7.94
CA ARG A 12 13.70 -7.11 -7.81
C ARG A 12 12.28 -6.95 -7.26
N LEU A 13 11.36 -7.85 -7.61
CA LEU A 13 10.02 -7.86 -7.02
C LEU A 13 10.06 -8.17 -5.52
N GLN A 14 10.95 -9.06 -5.08
CA GLN A 14 11.15 -9.36 -3.66
C GLN A 14 11.69 -8.15 -2.89
N GLU A 15 12.69 -7.46 -3.44
CA GLU A 15 13.22 -6.21 -2.87
C GLU A 15 12.13 -5.15 -2.73
N LEU A 16 11.40 -4.86 -3.82
CA LEU A 16 10.30 -3.89 -3.81
C LEU A 16 9.21 -4.28 -2.82
N ASN A 17 8.87 -5.57 -2.73
CA ASN A 17 7.91 -6.06 -1.75
C ASN A 17 8.36 -5.76 -0.32
N LEU A 18 9.63 -5.97 0.02
CA LEU A 18 10.17 -5.68 1.36
C LEU A 18 10.18 -4.17 1.65
N GLU A 19 10.67 -3.37 0.70
CA GLU A 19 10.72 -1.90 0.80
C GLU A 19 9.32 -1.31 1.02
N ILE A 20 8.35 -1.69 0.17
CA ILE A 20 6.98 -1.18 0.26
C ILE A 20 6.32 -1.62 1.58
N ARG A 21 6.50 -2.88 2.01
CA ARG A 21 5.94 -3.37 3.27
C ARG A 21 6.50 -2.63 4.49
N ALA A 22 7.79 -2.30 4.49
CA ALA A 22 8.39 -1.51 5.55
C ALA A 22 7.75 -0.12 5.63
N GLU A 23 7.55 0.52 4.47
CA GLU A 23 6.96 1.84 4.39
C GLU A 23 5.47 1.86 4.78
N LEU A 24 4.69 0.86 4.34
CA LEU A 24 3.30 0.69 4.77
C LEU A 24 3.18 0.56 6.29
N ARG A 25 4.05 -0.23 6.92
CA ARG A 25 4.08 -0.36 8.40
C ARG A 25 4.42 0.95 9.10
N ARG A 26 5.19 1.83 8.47
CA ARG A 26 5.49 3.18 8.97
C ARG A 26 4.29 4.11 8.85
N LEU A 27 3.53 4.04 7.74
CA LEU A 27 2.42 4.95 7.45
C LEU A 27 1.12 4.59 8.18
N ILE A 28 0.82 3.31 8.37
CA ILE A 28 -0.41 2.86 9.06
C ILE A 28 -0.64 3.58 10.40
N PRO A 29 0.31 3.64 11.35
CA PRO A 29 0.08 4.32 12.63
C PRO A 29 -0.13 5.84 12.49
N LEU A 30 0.41 6.46 11.43
CA LEU A 30 0.19 7.89 11.17
C LEU A 30 -1.25 8.14 10.71
N VAL A 31 -1.75 7.34 9.76
CA VAL A 31 -3.12 7.44 9.27
C VAL A 31 -4.12 7.01 10.36
N GLN A 32 -3.77 6.04 11.21
CA GLN A 32 -4.59 5.65 12.36
C GLN A 32 -4.81 6.82 13.32
N ARG A 33 -3.75 7.57 13.66
CA ARG A 33 -3.89 8.77 14.51
C ARG A 33 -4.82 9.83 13.89
N GLN A 34 -4.87 9.93 12.56
CA GLN A 34 -5.83 10.81 11.89
C GLN A 34 -7.25 10.29 12.04
N VAL A 35 -7.48 8.98 11.87
CA VAL A 35 -8.80 8.36 12.11
C VAL A 35 -9.28 8.65 13.53
N ASP A 36 -8.39 8.57 14.52
CA ASP A 36 -8.70 8.82 15.94
C ASP A 36 -9.06 10.30 16.21
N GLN A 37 -8.66 11.23 15.32
CA GLN A 37 -8.91 12.67 15.43
C GLN A 37 -10.08 13.15 14.56
N ILE A 38 -10.50 12.37 13.56
CA ILE A 38 -11.62 12.71 12.68
C ILE A 38 -12.94 12.29 13.34
N ASN A 39 -13.96 13.12 13.18
CA ASN A 39 -15.31 12.77 13.62
C ASN A 39 -15.74 11.41 13.03
N PRO A 40 -16.11 10.43 13.88
CA PRO A 40 -16.54 9.12 13.43
C PRO A 40 -17.74 9.18 12.47
N ARG A 41 -17.87 8.17 11.62
CA ARG A 41 -18.97 8.01 10.64
C ARG A 41 -19.05 9.08 9.56
N THR A 42 -17.99 9.87 9.38
CA THR A 42 -17.86 10.76 8.22
C THR A 42 -17.21 10.02 7.04
N THR A 43 -17.38 10.51 5.82
CA THR A 43 -16.71 9.97 4.63
C THR A 43 -15.18 9.97 4.78
N ALA A 44 -14.62 11.00 5.42
CA ALA A 44 -13.19 11.11 5.70
C ALA A 44 -12.71 10.05 6.70
N TRP A 45 -13.54 9.70 7.68
CA TRP A 45 -13.26 8.62 8.63
C TRP A 45 -13.28 7.25 7.94
N TYR A 46 -14.37 6.94 7.21
CA TYR A 46 -14.53 5.66 6.51
C TYR A 46 -13.45 5.42 5.45
N SER A 47 -13.04 6.46 4.72
CA SER A 47 -12.00 6.33 3.69
C SER A 47 -10.64 5.94 4.27
N ARG A 48 -10.25 6.53 5.41
CA ARG A 48 -8.99 6.21 6.09
C ARG A 48 -9.04 4.86 6.81
N GLU A 49 -10.14 4.56 7.49
CA GLU A 49 -10.35 3.25 8.11
C GLU A 49 -10.28 2.13 7.06
N ARG A 50 -10.99 2.29 5.94
CA ARG A 50 -10.95 1.32 4.84
C ARG A 50 -9.55 1.17 4.24
N ALA A 51 -8.81 2.28 4.08
CA ALA A 51 -7.45 2.23 3.56
C ALA A 51 -6.50 1.48 4.49
N ILE A 52 -6.63 1.65 5.81
CA ILE A 52 -5.88 0.88 6.81
C ILE A 52 -6.25 -0.60 6.73
N ALA A 53 -7.55 -0.92 6.75
CA ALA A 53 -8.02 -2.31 6.70
C ALA A 53 -7.55 -3.05 5.44
N ASN A 54 -7.69 -2.42 4.27
CA ASN A 54 -7.20 -2.98 3.01
C ASN A 54 -5.69 -3.23 3.06
N THR A 55 -4.91 -2.24 3.54
CA THR A 55 -3.46 -2.37 3.63
C THR A 55 -3.06 -3.50 4.58
N GLN A 56 -3.73 -3.64 5.72
CA GLN A 56 -3.49 -4.73 6.66
C GLN A 56 -3.77 -6.09 6.02
N GLY A 57 -4.84 -6.21 5.23
CA GLY A 57 -5.12 -7.41 4.42
C GLY A 57 -3.94 -7.78 3.51
N GLU A 58 -3.49 -6.84 2.69
CA GLU A 58 -2.36 -7.05 1.76
C GLU A 58 -1.04 -7.40 2.50
N LEU A 59 -0.82 -6.85 3.69
CA LEU A 59 0.37 -7.16 4.50
C LEU A 59 0.36 -8.59 5.07
N THR A 60 -0.81 -9.22 5.21
CA THR A 60 -0.89 -10.62 5.67
C THR A 60 -0.56 -11.63 4.59
N GLU A 61 -0.76 -11.27 3.33
CA GLU A 61 -0.44 -12.16 2.22
C GLU A 61 1.08 -12.23 1.98
N GLY A 62 1.57 -13.37 1.49
CA GLY A 62 2.97 -13.55 1.09
C GLY A 62 3.19 -13.26 -0.40
N LEU A 63 4.45 -13.14 -0.82
CA LEU A 63 4.75 -13.00 -2.25
C LEU A 63 4.72 -14.38 -2.93
N SER A 64 3.91 -14.52 -3.98
CA SER A 64 3.82 -15.75 -4.77
C SER A 64 5.14 -16.06 -5.50
N PRO A 65 5.50 -17.34 -5.70
CA PRO A 65 6.64 -17.71 -6.53
C PRO A 65 6.40 -17.50 -8.04
N SER A 66 5.14 -17.30 -8.46
CA SER A 66 4.80 -16.97 -9.85
C SER A 66 5.20 -15.52 -10.15
N PRO A 67 6.04 -15.24 -11.17
CA PRO A 67 6.49 -13.89 -11.49
C PRO A 67 5.35 -12.91 -11.76
N LEU A 68 4.31 -13.35 -12.47
CA LEU A 68 3.14 -12.53 -12.76
C LEU A 68 2.36 -12.21 -11.48
N ALA A 69 2.11 -13.22 -10.65
CA ALA A 69 1.38 -13.01 -9.39
C ALA A 69 2.19 -12.12 -8.42
N ALA A 70 3.51 -12.29 -8.37
CA ALA A 70 4.40 -11.42 -7.61
C ALA A 70 4.35 -9.97 -8.10
N ALA A 71 4.35 -9.75 -9.42
CA ALA A 71 4.25 -8.41 -10.00
C ALA A 71 2.91 -7.74 -9.68
N LEU A 72 1.81 -8.50 -9.72
CA LEU A 72 0.48 -8.00 -9.34
C LEU A 72 0.42 -7.65 -7.85
N ALA A 73 0.92 -8.52 -6.97
CA ALA A 73 0.96 -8.26 -5.54
C ALA A 73 1.79 -7.01 -5.19
N VAL A 74 2.97 -6.85 -5.82
CA VAL A 74 3.79 -5.64 -5.64
C VAL A 74 3.07 -4.39 -6.16
N ALA A 75 2.32 -4.50 -7.26
CA ALA A 75 1.53 -3.39 -7.78
C ALA A 75 0.39 -2.99 -6.82
N GLU A 76 -0.33 -3.95 -6.22
CA GLU A 76 -1.36 -3.68 -5.22
C GLU A 76 -0.77 -3.03 -3.96
N LEU A 77 0.33 -3.56 -3.43
CA LEU A 77 1.05 -2.94 -2.31
C LEU A 77 1.48 -1.50 -2.65
N GLY A 78 1.92 -1.25 -3.88
CA GLY A 78 2.24 0.10 -4.37
C GLY A 78 1.03 1.03 -4.44
N ARG A 79 -0.17 0.52 -4.75
CA ARG A 79 -1.42 1.30 -4.69
C ARG A 79 -1.79 1.64 -3.25
N CYS A 80 -1.73 0.67 -2.34
CA CYS A 80 -1.93 0.91 -0.90
C CYS A 80 -0.97 1.96 -0.37
N LEU A 81 0.31 1.89 -0.76
CA LEU A 81 1.33 2.85 -0.36
C LEU A 81 0.96 4.25 -0.79
N ARG A 82 0.60 4.43 -2.07
CA ARG A 82 0.18 5.73 -2.60
C ARG A 82 -1.05 6.27 -1.85
N THR A 83 -2.03 5.42 -1.57
CA THR A 83 -3.25 5.83 -0.85
C THR A 83 -2.94 6.26 0.57
N LEU A 84 -2.13 5.50 1.32
CA LEU A 84 -1.76 5.89 2.68
C LEU A 84 -0.86 7.13 2.70
N ASP A 85 0.06 7.27 1.74
CA ASP A 85 0.92 8.45 1.60
C ASP A 85 0.10 9.71 1.31
N GLN A 86 -0.94 9.62 0.48
CA GLN A 86 -1.88 10.72 0.26
C GLN A 86 -2.55 11.18 1.56
N PHE A 87 -2.98 10.24 2.42
CA PHE A 87 -3.56 10.60 3.70
C PHE A 87 -2.52 11.14 4.69
N ALA A 88 -1.33 10.54 4.75
CA ALA A 88 -0.27 10.93 5.67
C ALA A 88 0.36 12.29 5.31
N GLY A 89 0.52 12.59 4.02
CA GLY A 89 1.00 13.85 3.49
C GLY A 89 -0.05 14.97 3.49
N GLY A 90 -1.33 14.59 3.53
CA GLY A 90 -2.48 15.49 3.63
C GLY A 90 -2.79 16.26 2.35
N ASP A 91 -4.08 16.50 2.15
CA ASP A 91 -4.62 17.56 1.30
C ASP A 91 -3.81 18.87 1.48
N ARG A 92 -2.85 19.12 0.58
CA ARG A 92 -2.19 20.42 0.46
C ARG A 92 -3.05 21.38 -0.34
#